data_AF-A0A3S5FDT1-F1
#
_entry.id   AF-A0A3S5FDT1-F1
#
_cell.length_a   1.000
_cell.length_b   1.000
_cell.length_c   1.000
_cell.angle_alpha   90.00
_cell.angle_beta   90.00
_cell.angle_gamma   90.00
#
_symmetry.space_group_name_H-M   'P 1'
#
loop_
_entity.id
_entity.type
_entity.pdbx_description
1 polymer ?
#
loop_
_entity_poly.entity_id
_entity_poly.type
_entity_poly.pdbx_seq_one_letter_code
_entity_poly.pdbx_strand_id
1 'polypeptide(L)'
;MPPLRTNPGSTADHGSAIIRIPPNNYIHVLDKTTNISRLYLGPKTHIRQENERLVFGPEPMVSLTSFNYCKISNPVLKDEKGEIVFEHGAAKLRFGREEYRFNQQPFPLYPGEILSLPVTPLEIVKPNDALVLSALLDFVDSKGIKRIAGDEWLLEGPATYYPRIEETVKTQRTALIVKKGDAIRLRALRDCIDRQGKKRKYGEEWIVTTEGAYLHGPYEEFVQYVTSIPLDEQARPLFNKISLHSVSIMG
;
A
#
# COMPACT_ATOMS: atom_id res chain seq x y z
N MET A 1 -17.67 25.53 7.00
CA MET A 1 -16.36 26.12 7.32
C MET A 1 -16.01 25.77 8.75
N PRO A 2 -14.97 24.97 9.02
CA PRO A 2 -14.53 24.70 10.38
C PRO A 2 -13.63 25.83 10.91
N PRO A 3 -13.58 26.04 12.23
CA PRO A 3 -12.87 27.17 12.82
C PRO A 3 -11.34 26.96 12.80
N LEU A 4 -10.63 28.05 12.51
CA LEU A 4 -9.17 28.16 12.62
C LEU A 4 -8.76 27.90 14.08
N ARG A 5 -8.00 26.84 14.33
CA ARG A 5 -7.27 26.65 15.59
C ARG A 5 -6.16 27.71 15.67
N THR A 6 -6.33 28.65 16.57
CA THR A 6 -5.27 29.53 17.05
C THR A 6 -4.29 28.70 17.88
N ASN A 7 -3.02 28.65 17.49
CA ASN A 7 -1.95 28.10 18.32
C ASN A 7 -1.50 29.18 19.31
N PRO A 8 -1.65 28.99 20.64
CA PRO A 8 -0.96 29.82 21.62
C PRO A 8 0.41 29.19 21.88
N GLY A 9 1.49 29.93 21.61
CA GLY A 9 2.84 29.55 22.03
C GLY A 9 3.89 29.50 20.92
N SER A 10 4.07 30.62 20.21
CA SER A 10 5.35 30.91 19.53
C SER A 10 6.01 32.07 20.28
N THR A 11 6.52 31.78 21.48
CA THR A 11 7.58 32.62 22.04
C THR A 11 8.81 32.38 21.16
N ALA A 12 9.08 33.32 20.26
CA ALA A 12 10.34 33.37 19.54
C ALA A 12 11.47 33.50 20.58
N ASP A 13 12.08 32.38 20.93
CA ASP A 13 13.29 32.36 21.75
C ASP A 13 14.37 33.13 21.00
N HIS A 14 14.91 34.17 21.63
CA HIS A 14 16.12 34.84 21.16
C HIS A 14 17.26 33.84 21.23
N GLY A 15 17.44 33.10 20.12
CA GLY A 15 18.03 31.77 20.12
C GLY A 15 19.31 31.68 20.93
N SER A 16 19.23 30.88 21.98
CA SER A 16 20.35 30.44 22.79
C SER A 16 21.53 30.00 21.91
N ALA A 17 22.74 30.45 22.25
CA ALA A 17 23.97 30.07 21.55
C ALA A 17 24.29 28.57 21.75
N ILE A 18 23.72 27.94 22.76
CA ILE A 18 23.97 26.55 23.13
C ILE A 18 22.68 25.76 22.95
N ILE A 19 22.68 24.83 22.01
CA ILE A 19 21.53 23.99 21.67
C ILE A 19 21.84 22.56 22.11
N ARG A 20 21.12 22.06 23.13
CA ARG A 20 21.24 20.68 23.58
C ARG A 20 20.32 19.79 22.72
N ILE A 21 20.89 18.80 22.04
CA ILE A 21 20.17 17.82 21.24
C ILE A 21 20.12 16.52 22.04
N PRO A 22 18.94 16.10 22.55
CA PRO A 22 18.78 14.84 23.28
C PRO A 22 19.09 13.59 22.43
N PRO A 23 19.27 12.41 23.04
CA PRO A 23 19.30 11.14 22.30
C PRO A 23 18.03 10.96 21.45
N ASN A 24 18.17 10.40 20.24
CA ASN A 24 17.08 10.23 19.28
C ASN A 24 16.36 11.52 18.86
N ASN A 25 17.01 12.68 19.01
CA ASN A 25 16.52 13.94 18.47
C ASN A 25 17.48 14.49 17.41
N TYR A 26 16.98 15.40 16.60
CA TYR A 26 17.76 16.10 15.58
C TYR A 26 17.35 17.56 15.44
N ILE A 27 18.27 18.35 14.87
CA ILE A 27 18.05 19.75 14.51
C ILE A 27 18.52 20.00 13.08
N HIS A 28 17.98 21.05 12.44
CA HIS A 28 18.56 21.62 11.22
C HIS A 28 19.12 23.01 11.52
N VAL A 29 20.38 23.22 11.13
CA VAL A 29 21.06 24.51 11.28
C VAL A 29 21.47 25.01 9.89
N LEU A 30 21.04 26.22 9.56
CA LEU A 30 21.39 26.93 8.34
C LEU A 30 22.66 27.74 8.57
N ASP A 31 23.67 27.48 7.75
CA ASP A 31 24.84 28.32 7.60
C ASP A 31 24.50 29.46 6.63
N LYS A 32 24.46 30.70 7.12
CA LYS A 32 24.10 31.90 6.35
C LYS A 32 25.15 32.26 5.30
N THR A 33 26.41 31.85 5.49
CA THR A 33 27.49 32.14 4.54
C THR A 33 27.37 31.26 3.30
N THR A 34 27.08 29.97 3.50
CA THR A 34 26.93 29.01 2.40
C THR A 34 25.49 28.83 1.94
N ASN A 35 24.52 29.35 2.70
CA ASN A 35 23.09 29.12 2.55
C ASN A 35 22.70 27.62 2.57
N ILE A 36 23.46 26.80 3.30
CA ILE A 36 23.26 25.36 3.40
C ILE A 36 22.68 25.01 4.77
N SER A 37 21.56 24.30 4.75
CA SER A 37 20.98 23.67 5.95
C SER A 37 21.62 22.31 6.19
N ARG A 38 22.19 22.11 7.37
CA ARG A 38 22.82 20.85 7.81
C ARG A 38 22.02 20.19 8.92
N LEU A 39 22.04 18.86 8.92
CA LEU A 39 21.41 18.02 9.94
C LEU A 39 22.41 17.72 11.06
N TYR A 40 21.98 17.87 12.31
CA TYR A 40 22.74 17.44 13.48
C TYR A 40 21.93 16.47 14.33
N LEU A 41 22.55 15.35 14.70
CA LEU A 41 21.95 14.29 15.51
C LEU A 41 22.41 14.42 16.97
N GLY A 42 21.52 14.10 17.91
CA GLY A 42 21.88 13.94 19.32
C GLY A 42 22.33 12.51 19.65
N PRO A 43 22.90 12.26 20.84
CA PRO A 43 23.11 13.21 21.94
C PRO A 43 24.32 14.12 21.70
N LYS A 44 24.09 15.42 21.53
CA LYS A 44 25.15 16.40 21.26
C LYS A 44 24.72 17.79 21.71
N THR A 45 25.65 18.56 22.25
CA THR A 45 25.45 20.00 22.46
C THR A 45 26.06 20.73 21.26
N HIS A 46 25.23 21.38 20.45
CA HIS A 46 25.65 22.23 19.35
C HIS A 46 25.82 23.67 19.83
N ILE A 47 26.99 24.25 19.61
CA ILE A 47 27.25 25.66 19.90
C ILE A 47 27.10 26.42 18.59
N ARG A 48 26.01 27.18 18.47
CA ARG A 48 25.65 27.92 17.26
C ARG A 48 26.65 29.06 17.04
N GLN A 49 27.25 29.11 15.86
CA GLN A 49 28.13 30.21 15.44
C GLN A 49 27.31 31.45 15.02
N GLU A 50 27.97 32.61 14.85
CA GLU A 50 27.29 33.86 14.45
C GLU A 50 26.65 33.77 13.05
N ASN A 51 27.33 33.08 12.14
CA ASN A 51 26.86 32.83 10.78
C ASN A 51 25.85 31.66 10.72
N GLU A 52 25.51 31.02 11.83
CA GLU A 52 24.54 29.93 11.87
C GLU A 52 23.17 30.39 12.39
N ARG A 53 22.12 29.70 11.95
CA ARG A 53 20.75 29.88 12.42
C ARG A 53 20.11 28.51 12.62
N LEU A 54 19.54 28.28 13.80
CA LEU A 54 18.67 27.14 14.02
C LEU A 54 17.38 27.33 13.20
N VAL A 55 17.08 26.39 12.31
CA VAL A 55 15.90 26.43 11.44
C VAL A 55 14.84 25.42 11.91
N PHE A 56 15.27 24.31 12.49
CA PHE A 56 14.36 23.24 12.91
C PHE A 56 14.90 22.50 14.15
N GLY A 57 14.00 22.04 15.01
CA GLY A 57 14.30 21.21 16.17
C GLY A 57 14.68 21.98 17.45
N PRO A 58 15.03 21.27 18.53
CA PRO A 58 15.19 19.81 18.62
C PRO A 58 13.88 19.02 18.53
N GLU A 59 13.74 18.15 17.52
CA GLU A 59 12.57 17.26 17.35
C GLU A 59 13.00 15.79 17.45
N PRO A 60 12.13 14.87 17.90
CA PRO A 60 12.43 13.46 17.94
C PRO A 60 12.53 12.88 16.52
N MET A 61 13.42 11.91 16.35
CA MET A 61 13.53 11.10 15.15
C MET A 61 12.25 10.29 14.92
N VAL A 62 11.97 9.99 13.65
CA VAL A 62 10.87 9.11 13.29
C VAL A 62 11.23 7.69 13.72
N SER A 63 10.39 7.11 14.58
CA SER A 63 10.52 5.74 15.05
C SER A 63 9.36 4.90 14.51
N LEU A 64 9.69 3.80 13.84
CA LEU A 64 8.73 2.87 13.26
C LEU A 64 8.83 1.54 14.00
N THR A 65 7.69 0.98 14.41
CA THR A 65 7.62 -0.39 14.94
C THR A 65 7.65 -1.40 13.80
N SER A 66 7.80 -2.69 14.12
CA SER A 66 7.75 -3.80 13.14
C SER A 66 6.49 -3.84 12.27
N PHE A 67 5.41 -3.20 12.70
CA PHE A 67 4.11 -3.20 12.01
C PHE A 67 3.68 -1.82 11.53
N ASN A 68 4.57 -0.84 11.52
CA ASN A 68 4.26 0.51 11.06
C ASN A 68 5.12 0.88 9.84
N TYR A 69 4.62 1.83 9.07
CA TYR A 69 5.32 2.44 7.95
C TYR A 69 5.00 3.94 7.89
N CYS A 70 5.80 4.68 7.13
CA CYS A 70 5.48 6.06 6.78
C CYS A 70 5.86 6.33 5.31
N LYS A 71 5.42 7.47 4.80
CA LYS A 71 5.75 7.92 3.44
C LYS A 71 6.49 9.23 3.51
N ILE A 72 7.56 9.34 2.75
CA ILE A 72 8.41 10.51 2.70
C ILE A 72 8.41 11.04 1.28
N SER A 73 8.17 12.34 1.14
CA SER A 73 8.31 13.08 -0.10
C SER A 73 9.67 13.76 -0.15
N ASN A 74 10.23 13.84 -1.36
CA ASN A 74 11.58 14.31 -1.64
C ASN A 74 12.67 13.53 -0.87
N PRO A 75 12.68 12.19 -0.90
CA PRO A 75 13.63 11.41 -0.13
C PRO A 75 15.08 11.72 -0.54
N VAL A 76 16.00 11.62 0.41
CA VAL A 76 17.44 11.73 0.14
C VAL A 76 17.90 10.70 -0.89
N LEU A 77 18.81 11.11 -1.76
CA LEU A 77 19.49 10.21 -2.68
C LEU A 77 20.52 9.40 -1.90
N LYS A 78 20.43 8.07 -2.03
CA LYS A 78 21.41 7.12 -1.50
C LYS A 78 22.22 6.52 -2.64
N ASP A 79 23.49 6.24 -2.38
CA ASP A 79 24.37 5.53 -3.30
C ASP A 79 24.13 4.01 -3.26
N GLU A 80 24.95 3.25 -4.00
CA GLU A 80 24.87 1.78 -4.05
C GLU A 80 25.12 1.11 -2.70
N LYS A 81 25.81 1.78 -1.77
CA LYS A 81 26.07 1.29 -0.41
C LYS A 81 24.97 1.69 0.57
N GLY A 82 24.00 2.47 0.14
CA GLY A 82 22.94 3.02 0.98
C GLY A 82 23.35 4.27 1.76
N GLU A 83 24.52 4.83 1.48
CA GLU A 83 25.01 6.07 2.09
C GLU A 83 24.41 7.28 1.38
N ILE A 84 24.25 8.38 2.11
CA ILE A 84 23.58 9.57 1.58
C ILE A 84 24.56 10.37 0.73
N VAL A 85 24.12 10.74 -0.47
CA VAL A 85 24.90 11.54 -1.40
C VAL A 85 24.78 13.01 -1.02
N PHE A 86 25.91 13.66 -0.76
CA PHE A 86 25.98 15.10 -0.51
C PHE A 86 26.51 15.82 -1.75
N GLU A 87 25.87 16.93 -2.11
CA GLU A 87 26.26 17.81 -3.21
C GLU A 87 26.47 19.22 -2.66
N HIS A 88 27.67 19.77 -2.84
CA HIS A 88 28.10 21.05 -2.26
C HIS A 88 27.94 21.15 -0.73
N GLY A 89 27.88 20.01 -0.02
CA GLY A 89 27.69 19.97 1.44
C GLY A 89 26.23 19.93 1.91
N ALA A 90 25.26 19.93 0.98
CA ALA A 90 23.85 19.69 1.26
C ALA A 90 23.47 18.25 0.87
N ALA A 91 22.53 17.63 1.60
CA ALA A 91 22.01 16.32 1.22
C ALA A 91 21.25 16.43 -0.11
N LYS A 92 21.62 15.60 -1.09
CA LYS A 92 20.96 15.60 -2.40
C LYS A 92 19.60 14.93 -2.28
N LEU A 93 18.53 15.62 -2.69
CA LEU A 93 17.17 15.10 -2.63
C LEU A 93 16.69 14.64 -4.00
N ARG A 94 15.81 13.63 -4.01
CA ARG A 94 15.04 13.23 -5.19
C ARG A 94 13.72 13.98 -5.23
N PHE A 95 13.75 15.24 -5.67
CA PHE A 95 12.55 16.08 -5.74
C PHE A 95 11.42 15.45 -6.57
N GLY A 96 10.19 15.57 -6.06
CA GLY A 96 8.98 15.03 -6.70
C GLY A 96 8.85 13.50 -6.62
N ARG A 97 9.79 12.82 -5.95
CA ARG A 97 9.70 11.39 -5.68
C ARG A 97 9.18 11.15 -4.26
N GLU A 98 8.67 9.95 -4.05
CA GLU A 98 8.23 9.48 -2.75
C GLU A 98 8.89 8.14 -2.42
N GLU A 99 8.99 7.83 -1.13
CA GLU A 99 9.57 6.59 -0.61
C GLU A 99 8.75 6.15 0.60
N TYR A 100 8.37 4.88 0.63
CA TYR A 100 7.86 4.25 1.84
C TYR A 100 9.02 3.78 2.71
N ARG A 101 9.01 4.14 4.00
CA ARG A 101 9.96 3.62 5.00
C ARG A 101 9.24 2.69 5.95
N PHE A 102 9.87 1.55 6.24
CA PHE A 102 9.39 0.53 7.16
C PHE A 102 10.29 0.47 8.39
N ASN A 103 10.03 -0.50 9.27
CA ASN A 103 10.80 -0.74 10.49
C ASN A 103 12.32 -0.74 10.24
N GLN A 104 13.00 0.18 10.90
CA GLN A 104 14.45 0.37 10.87
C GLN A 104 14.87 1.19 12.10
N GLN A 105 16.16 1.43 12.27
CA GLN A 105 16.65 2.30 13.32
C GLN A 105 15.99 3.70 13.23
N PRO A 106 15.67 4.36 14.37
CA PRO A 106 15.08 5.68 14.36
C PRO A 106 15.88 6.62 13.47
N PHE A 107 15.19 7.33 12.58
CA PHE A 107 15.83 8.14 11.55
C PHE A 107 15.36 9.60 11.59
N PRO A 108 16.27 10.55 11.32
CA PRO A 108 15.92 11.95 11.13
C PRO A 108 15.31 12.17 9.74
N LEU A 109 14.64 13.31 9.57
CA LEU A 109 14.34 13.83 8.23
C LEU A 109 15.44 14.82 7.85
N TYR A 110 15.96 14.70 6.64
CA TYR A 110 16.94 15.64 6.12
C TYR A 110 16.27 16.97 5.73
N PRO A 111 17.02 18.09 5.70
CA PRO A 111 16.48 19.36 5.23
C PRO A 111 15.84 19.21 3.85
N GLY A 112 14.53 19.44 3.75
CA GLY A 112 13.72 19.33 2.52
C GLY A 112 12.99 17.99 2.33
N GLU A 113 13.30 16.96 3.12
CA GLU A 113 12.42 15.79 3.24
C GLU A 113 11.13 16.17 3.97
N ILE A 114 10.01 15.59 3.55
CA ILE A 114 8.70 15.84 4.16
C ILE A 114 8.08 14.50 4.50
N LEU A 115 7.63 14.34 5.75
CA LEU A 115 6.81 13.20 6.17
C LEU A 115 5.39 13.37 5.62
N SER A 116 5.15 12.90 4.40
CA SER A 116 3.87 13.08 3.69
C SER A 116 2.76 12.17 4.20
N LEU A 117 3.12 10.96 4.67
CA LEU A 117 2.22 10.11 5.46
C LEU A 117 2.87 9.89 6.83
N PRO A 118 2.18 10.25 7.94
CA PRO A 118 2.68 9.98 9.28
C PRO A 118 2.79 8.47 9.55
N VAL A 119 3.38 8.11 10.69
CA VAL A 119 3.51 6.72 11.12
C VAL A 119 2.13 6.05 11.16
N THR A 120 1.94 5.07 10.29
CA THR A 120 0.68 4.38 10.03
C THR A 120 0.88 2.87 10.16
N PRO A 121 -0.05 2.11 10.76
CA PRO A 121 0.07 0.65 10.83
C PRO A 121 -0.09 0.01 9.45
N LEU A 122 0.66 -1.07 9.21
CA LEU A 122 0.52 -1.93 8.04
C LEU A 122 -0.85 -2.62 8.05
N GLU A 123 -1.42 -2.77 6.85
CA GLU A 123 -2.71 -3.42 6.70
C GLU A 123 -2.55 -4.95 6.77
N ILE A 124 -3.34 -5.58 7.65
CA ILE A 124 -3.35 -7.03 7.84
C ILE A 124 -4.54 -7.61 7.07
N VAL A 125 -4.23 -8.42 6.06
CA VAL A 125 -5.21 -9.19 5.29
C VAL A 125 -5.50 -10.48 6.06
N LYS A 126 -6.76 -10.67 6.44
CA LYS A 126 -7.20 -11.82 7.25
C LYS A 126 -7.33 -13.09 6.39
N PRO A 127 -7.35 -14.29 7.00
CA PRO A 127 -7.71 -15.50 6.28
C PRO A 127 -9.07 -15.34 5.58
N ASN A 128 -9.19 -15.88 4.36
CA ASN A 128 -10.36 -15.73 3.49
C ASN A 128 -10.65 -14.30 2.99
N ASP A 129 -9.82 -13.32 3.31
CA ASP A 129 -9.85 -11.99 2.71
C ASP A 129 -8.68 -11.83 1.72
N ALA A 130 -8.81 -10.86 0.81
CA ALA A 130 -7.75 -10.42 -0.07
C ALA A 130 -7.85 -8.95 -0.41
N LEU A 131 -6.71 -8.34 -0.70
CA LEU A 131 -6.64 -7.03 -1.34
C LEU A 131 -6.48 -7.22 -2.84
N VAL A 132 -7.32 -6.53 -3.62
CA VAL A 132 -7.13 -6.37 -5.06
C VAL A 132 -6.16 -5.21 -5.25
N LEU A 133 -4.94 -5.53 -5.64
CA LEU A 133 -3.92 -4.56 -5.98
C LEU A 133 -3.98 -4.25 -7.48
N SER A 134 -3.62 -3.04 -7.85
CA SER A 134 -3.51 -2.59 -9.24
C SER A 134 -2.17 -1.90 -9.47
N ALA A 135 -1.49 -2.23 -10.57
CA ALA A 135 -0.24 -1.60 -10.96
C ALA A 135 -0.50 -0.21 -11.52
N LEU A 136 0.17 0.81 -10.97
CA LEU A 136 0.16 2.18 -11.48
C LEU A 136 1.14 2.37 -12.63
N LEU A 137 2.24 1.61 -12.63
CA LEU A 137 3.31 1.67 -13.61
C LEU A 137 3.94 0.29 -13.80
N ASP A 138 4.77 0.13 -14.82
CA ASP A 138 5.43 -1.15 -15.12
C ASP A 138 6.54 -1.44 -14.09
N PHE A 139 6.48 -2.57 -13.41
CA PHE A 139 7.46 -2.96 -12.39
C PHE A 139 7.54 -4.48 -12.19
N VAL A 140 8.45 -4.91 -11.33
CA VAL A 140 8.56 -6.30 -10.90
C VAL A 140 8.12 -6.41 -9.44
N ASP A 141 7.10 -7.24 -9.18
CA ASP A 141 6.55 -7.40 -7.84
C ASP A 141 7.48 -8.18 -6.90
N SER A 142 7.08 -8.34 -5.62
CA SER A 142 7.85 -9.09 -4.61
C SER A 142 8.08 -10.57 -4.97
N LYS A 143 7.26 -11.13 -5.87
CA LYS A 143 7.32 -12.52 -6.31
C LYS A 143 8.13 -12.67 -7.60
N GLY A 144 8.73 -11.59 -8.12
CA GLY A 144 9.47 -11.59 -9.38
C GLY A 144 8.58 -11.55 -10.62
N ILE A 145 7.28 -11.28 -10.47
CA ILE A 145 6.34 -11.22 -11.59
C ILE A 145 6.40 -9.82 -12.19
N LYS A 146 6.61 -9.74 -13.50
CA LYS A 146 6.50 -8.49 -14.25
C LYS A 146 5.04 -8.07 -14.31
N ARG A 147 4.74 -6.90 -13.75
CA ARG A 147 3.43 -6.26 -13.77
C ARG A 147 3.48 -5.10 -14.77
N ILE A 148 2.46 -5.01 -15.60
CA ILE A 148 2.24 -3.89 -16.53
C ILE A 148 1.21 -2.95 -15.89
N ALA A 149 1.31 -1.66 -16.15
CA ALA A 149 0.33 -0.68 -15.69
C ALA A 149 -1.11 -1.12 -16.01
N GLY A 150 -1.98 -1.12 -14.99
CA GLY A 150 -3.36 -1.59 -15.07
C GLY A 150 -3.57 -3.09 -14.83
N ASP A 151 -2.51 -3.88 -14.65
CA ASP A 151 -2.62 -5.26 -14.16
C ASP A 151 -3.18 -5.27 -12.74
N GLU A 152 -4.04 -6.25 -12.47
CA GLU A 152 -4.67 -6.45 -11.17
C GLU A 152 -4.37 -7.85 -10.66
N TRP A 153 -4.12 -7.97 -9.35
CA TRP A 153 -3.87 -9.25 -8.70
C TRP A 153 -4.36 -9.24 -7.26
N LEU A 154 -4.44 -10.43 -6.68
CA LEU A 154 -4.82 -10.60 -5.29
C LEU A 154 -3.59 -10.73 -4.40
N LEU A 155 -3.61 -10.01 -3.29
CA LEU A 155 -2.85 -10.34 -2.10
C LEU A 155 -3.79 -11.10 -1.16
N GLU A 156 -3.73 -12.43 -1.20
CA GLU A 156 -4.55 -13.32 -0.35
C GLU A 156 -4.01 -13.37 1.08
N GLY A 157 -4.91 -13.32 2.08
CA GLY A 157 -4.54 -13.47 3.48
C GLY A 157 -4.42 -14.94 3.93
N PRO A 158 -3.77 -15.22 5.07
CA PRO A 158 -3.20 -14.27 6.02
C PRO A 158 -1.89 -13.65 5.51
N ALA A 159 -1.88 -12.32 5.37
CA ALA A 159 -0.72 -11.60 4.86
C ALA A 159 -0.69 -10.17 5.41
N THR A 160 0.49 -9.58 5.48
CA THR A 160 0.66 -8.15 5.76
C THR A 160 0.95 -7.43 4.45
N TYR A 161 0.17 -6.40 4.14
CA TYR A 161 0.38 -5.58 2.96
C TYR A 161 1.48 -4.55 3.22
N TYR A 162 2.51 -4.57 2.38
CA TYR A 162 3.60 -3.60 2.37
C TYR A 162 3.43 -2.69 1.15
N PRO A 163 2.95 -1.45 1.31
CA PRO A 163 2.67 -0.55 0.20
C PRO A 163 3.91 -0.26 -0.64
N ARG A 164 3.72 -0.12 -1.95
CA ARG A 164 4.76 0.29 -2.90
C ARG A 164 4.32 1.53 -3.68
N ILE A 165 5.28 2.25 -4.25
CA ILE A 165 4.96 3.45 -5.04
C ILE A 165 4.36 3.10 -6.40
N GLU A 166 4.61 1.89 -6.88
CA GLU A 166 4.22 1.37 -8.18
C GLU A 166 2.83 0.73 -8.20
N GLU A 167 2.18 0.55 -7.03
CA GLU A 167 0.91 -0.15 -6.91
C GLU A 167 -0.07 0.57 -5.96
N THR A 168 -1.35 0.26 -6.09
CA THR A 168 -2.41 0.80 -5.22
C THR A 168 -3.42 -0.27 -4.84
N VAL A 169 -4.05 -0.11 -3.67
CA VAL A 169 -5.18 -0.93 -3.24
C VAL A 169 -6.44 -0.44 -3.95
N LYS A 170 -7.04 -1.28 -4.80
CA LYS A 170 -8.26 -0.95 -5.53
C LYS A 170 -9.52 -1.29 -4.73
N THR A 171 -9.56 -2.48 -4.15
CA THR A 171 -10.69 -2.94 -3.34
C THR A 171 -10.28 -4.09 -2.42
N GLN A 172 -11.07 -4.35 -1.38
CA GLN A 172 -10.95 -5.53 -0.54
C GLN A 172 -12.02 -6.55 -0.95
N ARG A 173 -11.65 -7.83 -0.95
CA ARG A 173 -12.56 -8.94 -1.23
C ARG A 173 -12.56 -9.93 -0.09
N THR A 174 -13.73 -10.46 0.20
CA THR A 174 -13.92 -11.57 1.13
C THR A 174 -14.39 -12.79 0.33
N ALA A 175 -13.91 -13.96 0.71
CA ALA A 175 -14.29 -15.20 0.07
C ALA A 175 -15.79 -15.47 0.23
N LEU A 176 -16.38 -16.00 -0.84
CA LEU A 176 -17.76 -16.46 -0.88
C LEU A 176 -17.84 -17.85 -0.25
N ILE A 177 -18.89 -18.13 0.53
CA ILE A 177 -19.04 -19.45 1.16
C ILE A 177 -19.97 -20.32 0.30
N VAL A 178 -19.40 -21.36 -0.28
CA VAL A 178 -20.15 -22.39 -1.05
C VAL A 178 -20.48 -23.54 -0.11
N LYS A 179 -21.77 -23.77 0.14
CA LYS A 179 -22.24 -24.89 0.97
C LYS A 179 -22.39 -26.15 0.14
N LYS A 180 -22.53 -27.29 0.81
CA LYS A 180 -22.87 -28.56 0.18
C LYS A 180 -24.19 -28.46 -0.58
N GLY A 181 -24.14 -28.80 -1.87
CA GLY A 181 -25.31 -28.71 -2.77
C GLY A 181 -25.61 -27.29 -3.28
N ASP A 182 -24.85 -26.28 -2.85
CA ASP A 182 -24.88 -24.95 -3.44
C ASP A 182 -23.74 -24.78 -4.45
N ALA A 183 -23.85 -23.75 -5.26
CA ALA A 183 -22.82 -23.31 -6.17
C ALA A 183 -22.84 -21.79 -6.30
N ILE A 184 -21.76 -21.22 -6.83
CA ILE A 184 -21.69 -19.80 -7.18
C ILE A 184 -21.54 -19.66 -8.69
N ARG A 185 -22.24 -18.68 -9.26
CA ARG A 185 -22.09 -18.28 -10.66
C ARG A 185 -21.15 -17.08 -10.73
N LEU A 186 -20.11 -17.21 -11.52
CA LEU A 186 -19.12 -16.17 -11.78
C LEU A 186 -19.18 -15.73 -13.24
N ARG A 187 -18.75 -14.49 -13.49
CA ARG A 187 -18.59 -13.91 -14.83
C ARG A 187 -17.19 -13.35 -15.01
N ALA A 188 -16.59 -13.56 -16.18
CA ALA A 188 -15.30 -12.98 -16.54
C ALA A 188 -15.45 -11.52 -16.96
N LEU A 189 -14.75 -10.61 -16.27
CA LEU A 189 -14.69 -9.18 -16.60
C LEU A 189 -13.70 -8.85 -17.73
N ARG A 190 -12.83 -9.80 -18.08
CA ARG A 190 -11.90 -9.79 -19.22
C ARG A 190 -11.40 -11.21 -19.46
N ASP A 191 -10.67 -11.42 -20.54
CA ASP A 191 -9.99 -12.69 -20.78
C ASP A 191 -9.07 -13.01 -19.59
N CYS A 192 -9.33 -14.12 -18.92
CA CYS A 192 -8.64 -14.50 -17.69
C CYS A 192 -8.47 -16.02 -17.58
N ILE A 193 -7.75 -16.44 -16.55
CA ILE A 193 -7.62 -17.85 -16.18
C ILE A 193 -8.32 -17.99 -14.84
N ASP A 194 -9.31 -18.88 -14.75
CA ASP A 194 -10.01 -19.14 -13.51
C ASP A 194 -9.14 -19.88 -12.50
N ARG A 195 -9.63 -20.00 -11.26
CA ARG A 195 -8.88 -20.68 -10.17
C ARG A 195 -8.58 -22.16 -10.44
N GLN A 196 -9.23 -22.79 -11.42
CA GLN A 196 -8.99 -24.18 -11.84
C GLN A 196 -8.00 -24.27 -13.01
N GLY A 197 -7.46 -23.14 -13.49
CA GLY A 197 -6.53 -23.08 -14.61
C GLY A 197 -7.20 -23.06 -15.98
N LYS A 198 -8.53 -22.94 -16.05
CA LYS A 198 -9.26 -22.88 -17.33
C LYS A 198 -9.32 -21.44 -17.84
N LYS A 199 -8.98 -21.25 -19.11
CA LYS A 199 -9.12 -19.97 -19.81
C LYS A 199 -10.60 -19.61 -19.96
N ARG A 200 -10.95 -18.39 -19.57
CA ARG A 200 -12.29 -17.80 -19.69
C ARG A 200 -12.22 -16.57 -20.57
N LYS A 201 -13.19 -16.43 -21.47
CA LYS A 201 -13.31 -15.22 -22.32
C LYS A 201 -14.13 -14.14 -21.62
N TYR A 202 -13.94 -12.89 -22.01
CA TYR A 202 -14.80 -11.79 -21.57
C TYR A 202 -16.30 -12.14 -21.66
N GLY A 203 -17.03 -11.92 -20.57
CA GLY A 203 -18.46 -12.20 -20.47
C GLY A 203 -18.83 -13.68 -20.32
N GLU A 204 -17.88 -14.61 -20.40
CA GLU A 204 -18.13 -16.02 -20.10
C GLU A 204 -18.58 -16.17 -18.65
N GLU A 205 -19.58 -17.02 -18.44
CA GLU A 205 -20.09 -17.33 -17.10
C GLU A 205 -19.93 -18.83 -16.81
N TRP A 206 -19.63 -19.14 -15.56
CA TRP A 206 -19.44 -20.52 -15.12
C TRP A 206 -19.87 -20.69 -13.68
N ILE A 207 -20.01 -21.95 -13.28
CA ILE A 207 -20.44 -22.35 -11.94
C ILE A 207 -19.26 -22.98 -11.20
N VAL A 208 -19.10 -22.61 -9.94
CA VAL A 208 -18.17 -23.25 -9.00
C VAL A 208 -18.97 -23.95 -7.91
N THR A 209 -18.78 -25.26 -7.79
CA THR A 209 -19.47 -26.14 -6.81
C THR A 209 -18.56 -26.60 -5.67
N THR A 210 -17.28 -26.21 -5.68
CA THR A 210 -16.32 -26.60 -4.65
C THR A 210 -16.78 -26.09 -3.29
N GLU A 211 -17.08 -27.00 -2.36
CA GLU A 211 -17.49 -26.66 -1.00
C GLU A 211 -16.38 -25.89 -0.27
N GLY A 212 -16.77 -24.87 0.50
CA GLY A 212 -15.87 -24.05 1.31
C GLY A 212 -15.77 -22.59 0.85
N ALA A 213 -14.70 -21.92 1.29
CA ALA A 213 -14.44 -20.53 0.98
C ALA A 213 -13.83 -20.38 -0.42
N TYR A 214 -14.54 -19.71 -1.31
CA TYR A 214 -14.09 -19.39 -2.66
C TYR A 214 -13.77 -17.90 -2.78
N LEU A 215 -12.48 -17.59 -2.90
CA LEU A 215 -12.00 -16.25 -3.19
C LEU A 215 -11.86 -16.10 -4.71
N HIS A 216 -12.71 -15.27 -5.30
CA HIS A 216 -12.76 -15.08 -6.74
C HIS A 216 -11.67 -14.10 -7.23
N GLY A 217 -11.03 -14.44 -8.35
CA GLY A 217 -9.90 -13.73 -8.96
C GLY A 217 -10.24 -12.27 -9.33
N PRO A 218 -9.24 -11.41 -9.56
CA PRO A 218 -9.46 -9.96 -9.74
C PRO A 218 -10.41 -9.66 -10.91
N TYR A 219 -10.37 -10.49 -11.95
CA TYR A 219 -11.17 -10.40 -13.16
C TYR A 219 -12.41 -11.30 -13.17
N GLU A 220 -12.75 -11.89 -12.03
CA GLU A 220 -13.97 -12.66 -11.82
C GLU A 220 -14.96 -11.80 -11.02
N GLU A 221 -16.18 -11.73 -11.51
CA GLU A 221 -17.31 -11.06 -10.85
C GLU A 221 -18.28 -12.10 -10.31
N PHE A 222 -18.71 -11.93 -9.07
CA PHE A 222 -19.78 -12.72 -8.50
C PHE A 222 -21.14 -12.29 -9.06
N VAL A 223 -21.89 -13.24 -9.62
CA VAL A 223 -23.23 -12.99 -10.16
C VAL A 223 -24.29 -13.36 -9.13
N GLN A 224 -24.34 -14.64 -8.72
CA GLN A 224 -25.34 -15.12 -7.77
C GLN A 224 -24.95 -16.49 -7.17
N TYR A 225 -25.61 -16.84 -6.06
CA TYR A 225 -25.67 -18.22 -5.58
C TYR A 225 -26.66 -19.03 -6.42
N VAL A 226 -26.38 -20.32 -6.59
CA VAL A 226 -27.20 -21.30 -7.31
C VAL A 226 -27.41 -22.50 -6.40
N THR A 227 -28.64 -22.73 -5.96
CA THR A 227 -28.99 -23.88 -5.14
C THR A 227 -29.32 -25.08 -6.03
N SER A 228 -28.88 -26.27 -5.64
CA SER A 228 -29.29 -27.50 -6.32
C SER A 228 -30.77 -27.79 -6.07
N ILE A 229 -31.45 -28.25 -7.11
CA ILE A 229 -32.81 -28.78 -7.00
C ILE A 229 -32.66 -30.30 -6.85
N PRO A 230 -33.02 -30.90 -5.70
CA PRO A 230 -33.00 -32.34 -5.55
C PRO A 230 -33.97 -32.99 -6.55
N LEU A 231 -33.52 -34.03 -7.23
CA LEU A 231 -34.33 -34.71 -8.25
C LEU A 231 -35.32 -35.66 -7.58
N ASP A 232 -36.51 -35.16 -7.24
CA ASP A 232 -37.64 -35.96 -6.78
C ASP A 232 -38.62 -36.28 -7.94
N GLU A 233 -39.66 -37.09 -7.67
CA GLU A 233 -40.66 -37.45 -8.69
C GLU A 233 -41.43 -36.22 -9.22
N GLN A 234 -41.49 -35.13 -8.46
CA GLN A 234 -42.18 -33.89 -8.83
C GLN A 234 -41.32 -32.93 -9.66
N ALA A 235 -39.99 -33.01 -9.57
CA ALA A 235 -39.02 -32.19 -10.30
C ALA A 235 -38.66 -32.76 -11.68
N ARG A 236 -38.91 -34.06 -11.94
CA ARG A 236 -38.70 -34.72 -13.24
C ARG A 236 -39.31 -33.98 -14.45
N PRO A 237 -40.52 -33.39 -14.39
CA PRO A 237 -41.10 -32.67 -15.52
C PRO A 237 -40.34 -31.38 -15.88
N LEU A 238 -39.71 -30.70 -14.91
CA LEU A 238 -38.94 -29.48 -15.12
C LEU A 238 -37.60 -29.78 -15.81
N PHE A 239 -36.95 -30.87 -15.43
CA PHE A 239 -35.70 -31.33 -16.06
C PHE A 239 -35.89 -31.68 -17.55
N ASN A 240 -37.00 -32.34 -17.89
CA ASN A 240 -37.31 -32.70 -19.28
C ASN A 240 -37.61 -31.48 -20.18
N LYS A 241 -38.20 -30.40 -19.65
CA LYS A 241 -38.43 -29.16 -20.42
C LYS A 241 -37.14 -28.41 -20.74
N ILE A 242 -36.16 -28.41 -19.84
CA ILE A 242 -34.87 -27.72 -20.03
C ILE A 242 -34.01 -28.47 -21.05
N SER A 243 -34.00 -29.81 -21.00
CA SER A 243 -33.27 -30.67 -21.95
C SER A 243 -33.77 -30.54 -23.40
N LEU A 244 -35.06 -30.24 -23.60
CA LEU A 244 -35.63 -30.06 -24.94
C LEU A 244 -35.26 -28.71 -25.59
N HIS A 245 -34.90 -27.68 -24.81
CA HIS A 245 -34.48 -26.38 -25.35
C HIS A 245 -33.00 -26.33 -25.74
N SER A 246 -32.13 -27.17 -25.16
CA SER A 246 -30.72 -27.28 -25.57
C SER A 246 -30.52 -28.12 -26.83
N VAL A 247 -31.53 -28.86 -27.31
CA VAL A 247 -31.45 -29.68 -28.52
C VAL A 247 -31.92 -28.93 -29.78
N SER A 248 -32.69 -27.84 -29.65
CA SER A 248 -33.19 -27.07 -30.82
C SER A 248 -32.22 -26.03 -31.41
N ILE A 249 -30.94 -25.98 -30.98
CA ILE A 249 -29.92 -25.06 -31.57
C ILE A 249 -28.88 -25.83 -32.42
N MET A 250 -29.06 -27.13 -32.66
CA MET A 250 -28.29 -27.88 -33.67
C MET A 250 -29.21 -28.56 -34.68
N GLY A 251 -29.94 -27.74 -35.45
CA GLY A 251 -30.65 -28.14 -36.66
C GLY A 251 -30.38 -27.14 -37.77
#